data_AF-A0A2V9D2R9-F1
#
_entry.id   AF-A0A2V9D2R9-F1
#
_cell.length_a   1.000
_cell.length_b   1.000
_cell.length_c   1.000
_cell.angle_alpha   90.00
_cell.angle_beta   90.00
_cell.angle_gamma   90.00
#
_symmetry.space_group_name_H-M   'P 1'
#
loop_
_entity.id
_entity.type
_entity.pdbx_description
1 polymer ?
#
loop_
_entity_poly.entity_id
_entity_poly.type
_entity_poly.pdbx_seq_one_letter_code
_entity_poly.pdbx_strand_id
1 'polypeptide(L)'
;MNGIGRGISVVLIFGVIILFACTALAQRGGRAVGGLQVAVSFGQDQPEKSTFLIELRNVANNDLTLNLGIMPGNGIQYPTALNLIVTDEQGRVRRLVIGGPPLAGRVFPWVLHLAGGSTFNIPIDFVDSTFSIPLVGLLENYPLYPIYKLSPGTYSIQALFIGSRDTIPGISTPYWEGTATSNQLRFEVPGQ
;
A
#
# COMPACT_ATOMS: atom_id res chain seq x y z
N MET A 1 -44.21 34.85 66.96
CA MET A 1 -43.09 33.90 67.07
C MET A 1 -43.42 32.66 66.26
N ASN A 2 -42.39 32.06 65.66
CA ASN A 2 -42.34 30.77 64.93
C ASN A 2 -42.21 30.93 63.42
N GLY A 3 -40.94 31.01 63.01
CA GLY A 3 -40.49 30.86 61.63
C GLY A 3 -40.40 29.39 61.24
N ILE A 4 -40.66 29.11 59.96
CA ILE A 4 -40.47 27.81 59.34
C ILE A 4 -39.34 27.98 58.32
N GLY A 5 -38.21 27.35 58.62
CA GLY A 5 -36.99 27.39 57.84
C GLY A 5 -37.15 26.70 56.49
N ARG A 6 -36.72 27.39 55.42
CA ARG A 6 -36.55 26.82 54.09
C ARG A 6 -35.21 26.09 54.03
N GLY A 7 -35.25 24.76 54.01
CA GLY A 7 -34.09 23.94 53.65
C GLY A 7 -33.94 23.95 52.13
N ILE A 8 -32.81 24.48 51.63
CA ILE A 8 -32.42 24.39 50.23
C ILE A 8 -31.61 23.09 50.07
N SER A 9 -32.20 22.09 49.42
CA SER A 9 -31.47 20.90 48.98
C SER A 9 -30.72 21.23 47.70
N VAL A 10 -29.40 21.37 47.79
CA VAL A 10 -28.51 21.47 46.62
C VAL A 10 -28.28 20.06 46.08
N VAL A 11 -28.89 19.75 44.93
CA VAL A 11 -28.63 18.51 44.19
C VAL A 11 -27.42 18.74 43.29
N LEU A 12 -26.27 18.19 43.69
CA LEU A 12 -25.04 18.15 42.87
C LEU A 12 -25.20 17.07 41.81
N ILE A 13 -25.54 17.47 40.58
CA ILE A 13 -25.52 16.58 39.42
C ILE A 13 -24.07 16.45 38.95
N PHE A 14 -23.44 15.32 39.27
CA PHE A 14 -22.16 14.93 38.65
C PHE A 14 -22.42 14.58 37.18
N GLY A 15 -22.17 15.55 36.30
CA GLY A 15 -22.17 15.32 34.85
C GLY A 15 -21.01 14.41 34.47
N VAL A 16 -21.32 13.15 34.17
CA VAL A 16 -20.39 12.24 33.50
C VAL A 16 -20.31 12.65 32.04
N ILE A 17 -19.31 13.46 31.70
CA ILE A 17 -18.98 13.76 30.30
C ILE A 17 -18.28 12.52 29.74
N ILE A 18 -19.06 11.62 29.13
CA ILE A 18 -18.51 10.57 28.27
C ILE A 18 -18.02 11.27 27.00
N LEU A 19 -16.75 11.67 27.01
CA LEU A 19 -16.01 11.99 25.79
C LEU A 19 -15.94 10.72 24.95
N PHE A 20 -16.92 10.53 24.07
CA PHE A 20 -16.74 9.71 22.88
C PHE A 20 -15.71 10.42 22.00
N ALA A 21 -14.44 10.24 22.33
CA ALA A 21 -13.38 10.36 21.35
C ALA A 21 -13.61 9.21 20.36
N CYS A 22 -14.50 9.45 19.39
CA CYS A 22 -14.54 8.66 18.18
C CYS A 22 -13.31 9.09 17.38
N THR A 23 -12.13 8.64 17.83
CA THR A 23 -10.96 8.58 16.97
C THR A 23 -11.35 7.60 15.88
N ALA A 24 -11.83 8.15 14.76
CA ALA A 24 -11.62 7.51 13.48
C ALA A 24 -10.11 7.32 13.38
N LEU A 25 -9.60 6.17 13.84
CA LEU A 25 -8.29 5.72 13.43
C LEU A 25 -8.38 5.68 11.92
N ALA A 26 -7.81 6.69 11.26
CA ALA A 26 -7.59 6.67 9.84
C ALA A 26 -7.04 5.29 9.53
N GLN A 27 -7.80 4.51 8.75
CA GLN A 27 -7.53 3.11 8.53
C GLN A 27 -6.15 3.05 7.86
N ARG A 28 -5.11 2.75 8.64
CA ARG A 28 -3.71 2.96 8.26
C ARG A 28 -3.26 2.03 7.14
N GLY A 29 -4.10 1.07 6.76
CA GLY A 29 -3.93 0.17 5.62
C GLY A 29 -5.29 -0.35 5.17
N GLY A 30 -5.30 -1.13 4.08
CA GLY A 30 -6.52 -1.75 3.59
C GLY A 30 -6.94 -2.96 4.42
N ARG A 31 -7.94 -3.70 3.94
CA ARG A 31 -8.42 -4.91 4.60
C ARG A 31 -7.35 -6.02 4.53
N ALA A 32 -7.12 -6.69 5.66
CA ALA A 32 -6.27 -7.88 5.68
C ALA A 32 -6.92 -9.05 4.92
N VAL A 33 -6.13 -9.75 4.10
CA VAL A 33 -6.52 -10.92 3.33
C VAL A 33 -5.53 -12.04 3.61
N GLY A 34 -5.99 -13.17 4.12
CA GLY A 34 -5.11 -14.31 4.44
C GLY A 34 -3.92 -13.94 5.33
N GLY A 35 -4.10 -13.03 6.30
CA GLY A 35 -3.03 -12.54 7.18
C GLY A 35 -2.18 -11.38 6.64
N LEU A 36 -2.24 -11.08 5.35
CA LEU A 36 -1.51 -9.95 4.76
C LEU A 36 -2.37 -8.69 4.71
N GLN A 37 -1.84 -7.57 5.19
CA GLN A 37 -2.40 -6.23 5.03
C GLN A 37 -1.42 -5.34 4.27
N VAL A 38 -1.92 -4.52 3.35
CA VAL A 38 -1.11 -3.54 2.61
C VAL A 38 -1.49 -2.14 3.05
N ALA A 39 -0.52 -1.25 3.14
CA ALA A 39 -0.72 0.18 3.38
C ALA A 39 0.10 1.02 2.40
N VAL A 40 -0.36 2.23 2.13
CA VAL A 40 0.40 3.25 1.40
C VAL A 40 0.40 4.55 2.19
N SER A 41 1.58 5.16 2.34
CA SER A 41 1.79 6.45 2.96
C SER A 41 2.81 7.28 2.18
N PHE A 42 2.95 8.56 2.52
CA PHE A 42 4.08 9.36 2.04
C PHE A 42 5.39 8.88 2.66
N GLY A 43 6.50 8.99 1.92
CA GLY A 43 7.85 8.83 2.44
C GLY A 43 8.19 9.96 3.42
N GLN A 44 9.00 9.67 4.45
CA GLN A 44 9.28 10.63 5.53
C GLN A 44 10.23 11.75 5.11
N ASP A 45 11.09 11.51 4.11
CA ASP A 45 12.22 12.39 3.88
C ASP A 45 11.91 13.60 2.98
N GLN A 46 10.90 13.52 2.09
CA GLN A 46 10.59 14.60 1.13
C GLN A 46 9.11 14.56 0.69
N PRO A 47 8.17 15.17 1.44
CA PRO A 47 6.74 15.18 1.06
C PRO A 47 6.46 15.91 -0.27
N GLU A 48 7.38 16.76 -0.74
CA GLU A 48 7.29 17.44 -2.04
C GLU A 48 7.74 16.59 -3.22
N LYS A 49 8.51 15.52 -2.96
CA LYS A 49 8.81 14.50 -3.97
C LYS A 49 7.76 13.42 -3.82
N SER A 50 7.21 12.94 -4.93
CA SER A 50 6.14 11.93 -4.96
C SER A 50 6.66 10.54 -4.52
N THR A 51 7.37 10.45 -3.41
CA THR A 51 7.87 9.22 -2.81
C THR A 51 6.79 8.66 -1.88
N PHE A 52 6.40 7.42 -2.13
CA PHE A 52 5.46 6.67 -1.32
C PHE A 52 6.16 5.50 -0.65
N LEU A 53 5.65 5.14 0.52
CA LEU A 53 6.03 3.92 1.21
C LEU A 53 4.88 2.93 1.10
N ILE A 54 5.14 1.76 0.53
CA ILE A 54 4.22 0.63 0.58
C ILE A 54 4.64 -0.27 1.73
N GLU A 55 3.75 -0.47 2.68
CA GLU A 55 3.97 -1.36 3.81
C GLU A 55 3.22 -2.68 3.57
N LEU A 56 3.93 -3.80 3.69
CA LEU A 56 3.40 -5.15 3.73
C LEU A 56 3.44 -5.62 5.18
N ARG A 57 2.27 -5.84 5.77
CA ARG A 57 2.12 -6.20 7.19
C ARG A 57 1.56 -7.61 7.30
N ASN A 58 2.25 -8.48 8.02
CA ASN A 58 1.69 -9.75 8.42
C ASN A 58 0.96 -9.54 9.75
N VAL A 59 -0.36 -9.49 9.72
CA VAL A 59 -1.20 -9.32 10.92
C VAL A 59 -1.63 -10.66 11.52
N ALA A 60 -1.19 -11.79 10.95
CA ALA A 60 -1.41 -13.12 11.49
C ALA A 60 -0.29 -13.52 12.46
N ASN A 61 -0.52 -14.63 13.18
CA ASN A 61 0.46 -15.20 14.12
C ASN A 61 1.44 -16.16 13.45
N ASN A 62 1.16 -16.61 12.23
CA ASN A 62 2.03 -17.48 11.45
C ASN A 62 2.84 -16.66 10.44
N ASP A 63 3.98 -17.20 10.05
CA ASP A 63 4.83 -16.58 9.02
C ASP A 63 4.18 -16.68 7.64
N LEU A 64 4.45 -15.68 6.80
CA LEU A 64 4.07 -15.65 5.40
C LEU A 64 5.33 -15.69 4.53
N THR A 65 5.27 -16.42 3.42
CA THR A 65 6.29 -16.34 2.37
C THR A 65 5.70 -15.61 1.18
N LEU A 66 6.23 -14.45 0.82
CA LEU A 66 5.74 -13.61 -0.26
C LEU A 66 6.70 -13.68 -1.44
N ASN A 67 6.18 -13.90 -2.65
CA ASN A 67 6.92 -13.60 -3.88
C ASN A 67 6.63 -12.14 -4.25
N LEU A 68 7.61 -11.26 -4.05
CA LEU A 68 7.47 -9.83 -4.31
C LEU A 68 7.70 -9.48 -5.78
N GLY A 69 8.30 -10.38 -6.55
CA GLY A 69 8.60 -10.18 -7.96
C GLY A 69 9.90 -10.87 -8.35
N ILE A 70 10.78 -10.13 -9.04
CA ILE A 70 11.95 -10.71 -9.68
C ILE A 70 13.25 -10.03 -9.27
N MET A 71 14.33 -10.80 -9.28
CA MET A 71 15.67 -10.35 -8.96
C MET A 71 16.65 -11.00 -9.95
N PRO A 72 17.27 -10.26 -10.89
CA PRO A 72 18.31 -10.80 -11.75
C PRO A 72 19.55 -11.17 -10.94
N GLY A 73 20.49 -11.90 -11.55
CA GLY A 73 21.74 -12.31 -10.90
C GLY A 73 22.63 -11.17 -10.38
N ASN A 74 22.36 -9.91 -10.75
CA ASN A 74 23.02 -8.73 -10.20
C ASN A 74 22.44 -8.25 -8.85
N GLY A 75 21.37 -8.88 -8.35
CA GLY A 75 20.75 -8.58 -7.06
C GLY A 75 19.78 -7.39 -7.05
N ILE A 76 19.52 -6.75 -8.19
CA ILE A 76 18.54 -5.66 -8.26
C ILE A 76 17.13 -6.22 -8.10
N GLN A 77 16.32 -5.66 -7.20
CA GLN A 77 14.99 -6.16 -6.88
C GLN A 77 13.92 -5.36 -7.63
N TYR A 78 13.01 -6.07 -8.30
CA TYR A 78 11.87 -5.47 -8.99
C TYR A 78 10.56 -6.01 -8.38
N PRO A 79 9.79 -5.18 -7.65
CA PRO A 79 8.56 -5.60 -6.98
C PRO A 79 7.39 -5.79 -7.96
N THR A 80 7.52 -6.70 -8.93
CA THR A 80 6.52 -6.90 -9.99
C THR A 80 5.18 -7.46 -9.50
N ALA A 81 5.13 -7.99 -8.27
CA ALA A 81 3.87 -8.38 -7.62
C ALA A 81 3.05 -7.17 -7.13
N LEU A 82 3.68 -5.98 -7.04
CA LEU A 82 3.03 -4.73 -6.68
C LEU A 82 2.59 -3.95 -7.91
N ASN A 83 1.36 -3.48 -7.83
CA ASN A 83 0.71 -2.66 -8.82
C ASN A 83 0.17 -1.40 -8.13
N LEU A 84 0.08 -0.30 -8.87
CA LEU A 84 -0.42 0.97 -8.36
C LEU A 84 -1.67 1.33 -9.13
N ILE A 85 -2.77 1.52 -8.42
CA ILE A 85 -4.01 2.04 -9.00
C ILE A 85 -4.00 3.54 -8.77
N VAL A 86 -3.89 4.30 -9.85
CA VAL A 86 -3.90 5.76 -9.83
C VAL A 86 -5.19 6.27 -10.45
N THR A 87 -5.89 7.13 -9.73
CA THR A 87 -7.13 7.75 -10.18
C THR A 87 -6.93 9.26 -10.24
N ASP A 88 -7.18 9.86 -11.40
CA ASP A 88 -7.10 11.31 -11.59
C ASP A 88 -8.35 12.06 -11.09
N GLU A 89 -8.32 13.40 -11.12
CA GLU A 89 -9.43 14.26 -10.69
C GLU A 89 -10.73 14.02 -11.46
N GLN A 90 -10.63 13.54 -12.71
CA GLN A 90 -11.77 13.22 -13.54
C GLN A 90 -12.28 11.79 -13.30
N GLY A 91 -11.70 11.08 -12.32
CA GLY A 91 -12.06 9.71 -11.97
C GLY A 91 -11.48 8.65 -12.93
N ARG A 92 -10.59 9.02 -13.85
CA ARG A 92 -9.97 8.05 -14.77
C ARG A 92 -8.96 7.21 -14.00
N VAL A 93 -9.17 5.90 -14.02
CA VAL A 93 -8.36 4.91 -13.32
C VAL A 93 -7.29 4.35 -14.24
N ARG A 94 -6.05 4.29 -13.77
CA ARG A 94 -4.91 3.67 -14.44
C ARG A 94 -4.24 2.68 -13.51
N ARG A 95 -3.99 1.48 -14.01
CA ARG A 95 -3.16 0.49 -13.31
C ARG A 95 -1.74 0.58 -13.83
N LEU A 96 -0.83 0.96 -12.95
CA LEU A 96 0.60 1.02 -13.21
C LEU A 96 1.24 -0.25 -12.65
N VAL A 97 2.04 -0.91 -13.49
CA VAL A 97 2.88 -2.04 -13.09
C VAL A 97 4.27 -1.49 -12.81
N ILE A 98 4.86 -1.95 -11.72
CA ILE A 98 6.26 -1.63 -11.40
C ILE A 98 7.11 -2.59 -12.21
N GLY A 99 7.74 -2.08 -13.27
CA GLY A 99 8.58 -2.83 -14.19
C GLY A 99 10.06 -2.63 -13.91
N GLY A 100 10.87 -3.57 -14.40
CA GLY A 100 12.32 -3.38 -14.58
C GLY A 100 12.65 -3.12 -16.04
N PRO A 101 13.87 -2.63 -16.35
CA PRO A 101 14.37 -2.62 -17.72
C PRO A 101 14.37 -4.05 -18.29
N PRO A 102 14.45 -4.22 -19.62
CA PRO A 102 14.68 -5.52 -20.22
C PRO A 102 15.84 -6.24 -19.54
N LEU A 103 15.57 -7.44 -19.01
CA LEU A 103 16.54 -8.22 -18.26
C LEU A 103 17.22 -9.22 -19.19
N ALA A 104 18.54 -9.31 -19.10
CA ALA A 104 19.33 -10.36 -19.74
C ALA A 104 19.88 -11.32 -18.67
N GLY A 105 19.90 -12.62 -18.98
CA GLY A 105 20.45 -13.64 -18.09
C GLY A 105 19.43 -14.28 -17.15
N ARG A 106 19.92 -14.95 -16.09
CA ARG A 106 19.07 -15.69 -15.14
C ARG A 106 18.35 -14.73 -14.21
N VAL A 107 17.05 -14.96 -14.04
CA VAL A 107 16.16 -14.24 -13.12
C VAL A 107 15.74 -15.18 -12.01
N PHE A 108 15.73 -14.68 -10.78
CA PHE A 108 15.32 -15.39 -9.57
C PHE A 108 14.06 -14.74 -8.99
N PRO A 109 13.23 -15.48 -8.22
CA PRO A 109 12.14 -14.86 -7.49
C PRO A 109 12.70 -14.00 -6.36
N TRP A 110 12.12 -12.83 -6.15
CA TRP A 110 12.40 -12.02 -4.98
C TRP A 110 11.48 -12.46 -3.84
N VAL A 111 11.99 -13.35 -2.99
CA VAL A 111 11.23 -13.96 -1.90
C VAL A 111 11.44 -13.19 -0.60
N LEU A 112 10.34 -12.89 0.09
CA LEU A 112 10.33 -12.31 1.42
C LEU A 112 9.65 -13.29 2.40
N HIS A 113 10.38 -13.70 3.44
CA HIS A 113 9.79 -14.34 4.61
C HIS A 113 9.37 -13.27 5.61
N LEU A 114 8.07 -13.10 5.80
CA LEU A 114 7.48 -12.06 6.65
C LEU A 114 6.89 -12.71 7.90
N ALA A 115 7.59 -12.58 9.02
CA ALA A 115 7.20 -13.17 10.30
C ALA A 115 5.84 -12.64 10.80
N GLY A 116 5.12 -13.45 11.59
CA GLY A 116 3.88 -13.00 12.24
C GLY A 116 4.05 -11.70 13.03
N GLY A 117 3.17 -10.71 12.81
CA GLY A 117 3.24 -9.38 13.44
C GLY A 117 4.28 -8.41 12.86
N SER A 118 5.07 -8.82 11.86
CA SER A 118 6.11 -7.98 11.28
C SER A 118 5.62 -7.13 10.10
N THR A 119 6.44 -6.14 9.72
CA THR A 119 6.18 -5.22 8.61
C THR A 119 7.42 -5.11 7.72
N PHE A 120 7.22 -5.10 6.42
CA PHE A 120 8.25 -4.80 5.42
C PHE A 120 7.83 -3.61 4.57
N ASN A 121 8.77 -2.72 4.26
CA ASN A 121 8.49 -1.46 3.59
C ASN A 121 9.23 -1.38 2.25
N ILE A 122 8.51 -0.98 1.20
CA ILE A 122 9.05 -0.77 -0.14
C ILE A 122 8.88 0.71 -0.49
N PRO A 123 9.96 1.50 -0.56
CA PRO A 123 9.90 2.86 -1.04
C PRO A 123 9.69 2.85 -2.56
N ILE A 124 8.81 3.72 -3.05
CA ILE A 124 8.54 3.93 -4.47
C ILE A 124 8.64 5.42 -4.76
N ASP A 125 9.52 5.78 -5.66
CA ASP A 125 9.64 7.17 -6.12
C ASP A 125 8.82 7.37 -7.41
N PHE A 126 7.75 8.17 -7.40
CA PHE A 126 6.96 8.38 -8.61
C PHE A 126 7.64 9.24 -9.69
N VAL A 127 8.64 10.03 -9.31
CA VAL A 127 9.29 11.00 -10.21
C VAL A 127 10.40 10.32 -11.00
N ASP A 128 11.19 9.49 -10.33
CA ASP A 128 12.35 8.82 -10.93
C ASP A 128 12.11 7.35 -11.31
N SER A 129 10.99 6.74 -10.88
CA SER A 129 10.72 5.34 -11.24
C SER A 129 10.06 5.20 -12.61
N THR A 130 10.54 4.21 -13.36
CA THR A 130 9.96 3.80 -14.63
C THR A 130 8.69 3.00 -14.40
N PHE A 131 7.53 3.65 -14.33
CA PHE A 131 6.25 2.93 -14.32
C PHE A 131 5.82 2.56 -15.72
N SER A 132 5.20 1.40 -15.78
CA SER A 132 4.76 0.77 -17.01
C SER A 132 3.25 0.61 -16.98
N ILE A 133 2.54 1.03 -18.02
CA ILE A 133 1.14 0.63 -18.20
C ILE A 133 1.18 -0.70 -18.96
N PRO A 134 0.60 -1.79 -18.43
CA PRO A 134 0.50 -3.03 -19.18
C PRO A 134 -0.37 -2.78 -20.41
N LEU A 135 0.22 -2.80 -21.61
CA LEU A 135 -0.56 -2.83 -22.84
C LEU A 135 -1.20 -4.21 -22.95
N VAL A 136 -2.50 -4.27 -22.71
CA VAL A 136 -3.29 -5.46 -23.01
C VAL A 136 -3.27 -5.64 -24.53
N GLY A 137 -2.56 -6.66 -25.02
CA GLY A 137 -2.66 -7.13 -26.41
C GLY A 137 -1.44 -6.93 -27.32
N LEU A 138 -0.28 -6.46 -26.84
CA LEU A 138 0.92 -6.37 -27.69
C LEU A 138 2.13 -7.09 -27.08
N LEU A 139 2.44 -8.22 -27.74
CA LEU A 139 3.66 -9.02 -27.67
C LEU A 139 3.86 -9.85 -26.40
N GLU A 140 3.49 -11.12 -26.47
CA GLU A 140 3.80 -12.18 -25.49
C GLU A 140 5.31 -12.34 -25.19
N ASN A 141 6.20 -11.70 -25.95
CA ASN A 141 7.64 -11.94 -25.85
C ASN A 141 8.50 -10.75 -25.41
N TYR A 142 8.06 -9.49 -25.53
CA TYR A 142 8.82 -8.33 -25.04
C TYR A 142 7.89 -7.11 -24.89
N PRO A 143 7.26 -6.90 -23.74
CA PRO A 143 6.47 -5.69 -23.52
C PRO A 143 7.41 -4.48 -23.49
N LEU A 144 7.37 -3.69 -24.57
CA LEU A 144 7.86 -2.32 -24.56
C LEU A 144 6.90 -1.53 -23.68
N TYR A 145 7.32 -1.22 -22.46
CA TYR A 145 6.51 -0.42 -21.56
C TYR A 145 6.84 1.06 -21.78
N PRO A 146 5.93 1.86 -22.36
CA PRO A 146 6.13 3.31 -22.39
C PRO A 146 6.21 3.82 -20.95
N ILE A 147 7.26 4.60 -20.66
CA ILE A 147 7.43 5.25 -19.37
C ILE A 147 6.22 6.15 -19.14
N TYR A 148 5.42 5.84 -18.12
CA TYR A 148 4.26 6.64 -17.80
C TYR A 148 4.61 7.76 -16.83
N LYS A 149 4.47 9.01 -17.29
CA LYS A 149 4.65 10.21 -16.47
C LYS A 149 3.29 10.84 -16.18
N LEU A 150 3.02 11.13 -14.91
CA LEU A 150 1.82 11.86 -14.50
C LEU A 150 1.93 13.33 -14.93
N SER A 151 0.82 13.86 -15.45
CA SER A 151 0.67 15.31 -15.66
C SER A 151 0.44 16.01 -14.32
N PRO A 152 0.71 17.32 -14.20
CA PRO A 152 0.33 18.09 -13.01
C PRO A 152 -1.16 17.95 -12.68
N GLY A 153 -1.48 17.92 -11.38
CA GLY A 153 -2.86 17.83 -10.87
C GLY A 153 -2.99 16.95 -9.63
N THR A 154 -4.21 16.84 -9.12
CA THR A 154 -4.52 15.98 -7.96
C THR A 154 -4.81 14.55 -8.40
N TYR A 155 -4.28 13.61 -7.62
CA TYR A 155 -4.50 12.19 -7.85
C TYR A 155 -4.83 11.49 -6.54
N SER A 156 -5.27 10.25 -6.68
CA SER A 156 -5.26 9.30 -5.60
C SER A 156 -4.58 8.01 -6.02
N ILE A 157 -3.91 7.37 -5.07
CA ILE A 157 -3.16 6.14 -5.26
C ILE A 157 -3.62 5.06 -4.28
N GLN A 158 -3.66 3.83 -4.77
CA GLN A 158 -3.75 2.61 -3.97
C GLN A 158 -2.66 1.63 -4.44
N ALA A 159 -2.03 0.94 -3.50
CA ALA A 159 -1.19 -0.20 -3.78
C ALA A 159 -2.04 -1.49 -3.84
N LEU A 160 -1.72 -2.33 -4.81
CA LEU A 160 -2.33 -3.63 -5.03
C LEU A 160 -1.23 -4.69 -5.07
N PHE A 161 -1.21 -5.55 -4.06
CA PHE A 161 -0.34 -6.72 -4.03
C PHE A 161 -1.08 -7.94 -4.57
N ILE A 162 -0.48 -8.64 -5.53
CA ILE A 162 -1.03 -9.86 -6.12
C ILE A 162 -0.06 -11.00 -5.85
N GLY A 163 -0.42 -11.85 -4.89
CA GLY A 163 0.30 -13.07 -4.58
C GLY A 163 -0.01 -14.14 -5.63
N SER A 164 1.02 -14.85 -6.08
CA SER A 164 0.89 -15.95 -7.04
C SER A 164 1.81 -17.11 -6.65
N ARG A 165 1.43 -18.32 -7.08
CA ARG A 165 2.35 -19.47 -7.06
C ARG A 165 3.51 -19.21 -8.00
N ASP A 166 4.67 -19.77 -7.68
CA ASP A 166 5.90 -19.61 -8.48
C ASP A 166 5.62 -19.77 -9.98
N THR A 167 6.16 -18.83 -10.75
CA THR A 167 6.18 -18.86 -12.21
C THR A 167 7.34 -19.70 -12.75
N ILE A 168 8.20 -20.24 -11.87
CA ILE A 168 9.39 -21.02 -12.24
C ILE A 168 9.13 -22.52 -11.97
N PRO A 169 9.08 -23.36 -13.02
CA PRO A 169 8.90 -24.80 -12.85
C PRO A 169 9.97 -25.43 -11.95
N GLY A 170 9.55 -26.28 -11.00
CA GLY A 170 10.43 -27.12 -10.20
C GLY A 170 10.73 -26.65 -8.77
N ILE A 171 10.22 -25.48 -8.36
CA ILE A 171 10.29 -25.00 -6.96
C ILE A 171 8.85 -24.91 -6.43
N SER A 172 8.53 -25.74 -5.43
CA SER A 172 7.22 -25.71 -4.75
C SER A 172 7.37 -25.02 -3.40
N THR A 173 7.54 -23.70 -3.42
CA THR A 173 7.48 -22.89 -2.19
C THR A 173 6.02 -22.51 -1.94
N PRO A 174 5.49 -22.67 -0.71
CA PRO A 174 4.11 -22.31 -0.38
C PRO A 174 3.98 -20.79 -0.20
N TYR A 175 4.04 -20.04 -1.30
CA TYR A 175 3.81 -18.59 -1.24
C TYR A 175 2.39 -18.27 -0.79
N TRP A 176 2.25 -17.12 -0.15
CA TRP A 176 0.96 -16.50 0.05
C TRP A 176 0.32 -16.21 -1.32
N GLU A 177 -0.95 -16.57 -1.45
CA GLU A 177 -1.76 -16.37 -2.64
C GLU A 177 -2.94 -15.48 -2.30
N GLY A 178 -3.31 -14.61 -3.24
CA GLY A 178 -4.46 -13.74 -3.10
C GLY A 178 -4.19 -12.33 -3.60
N THR A 179 -5.09 -11.43 -3.25
CA THR A 179 -4.98 -10.02 -3.62
C THR A 179 -5.29 -9.16 -2.41
N ALA A 180 -4.35 -8.28 -2.06
CA ALA A 180 -4.48 -7.35 -0.96
C ALA A 180 -4.33 -5.92 -1.50
N THR A 181 -5.24 -5.04 -1.11
CA THR A 181 -5.26 -3.63 -1.53
C THR A 181 -4.98 -2.75 -0.32
N SER A 182 -4.29 -1.63 -0.52
CA SER A 182 -4.05 -0.64 0.53
C SER A 182 -5.25 0.26 0.80
N ASN A 183 -5.09 1.17 1.76
CA ASN A 183 -5.85 2.42 1.81
C ASN A 183 -5.64 3.25 0.53
N GLN A 184 -6.51 4.23 0.32
CA GLN A 184 -6.35 5.23 -0.73
C GLN A 184 -5.68 6.48 -0.16
N LEU A 185 -4.64 6.95 -0.84
CA LEU A 185 -3.91 8.16 -0.47
C LEU A 185 -4.08 9.21 -1.55
N ARG A 186 -4.46 10.43 -1.20
CA ARG A 186 -4.51 11.56 -2.13
C ARG A 186 -3.16 12.26 -2.16
N PHE A 187 -2.74 12.73 -3.33
CA PHE A 187 -1.50 13.48 -3.50
C PHE A 187 -1.64 14.44 -4.69
N GLU A 188 -0.70 15.39 -4.78
CA GLU A 188 -0.65 16.37 -5.84
C GLU A 188 0.66 16.22 -6.62
N VAL A 189 0.57 16.33 -7.94
CA VAL A 189 1.73 16.45 -8.82
C VAL A 189 1.87 17.93 -9.17
N PRO A 190 2.94 18.61 -8.73
CA PRO A 190 3.08 20.05 -8.96
C PRO A 190 3.22 20.38 -10.45
N GLY A 191 2.70 21.54 -10.85
CA GLY A 191 3.03 22.16 -12.13
C GLY A 191 4.51 22.56 -12.15
N GLN A 192 5.19 22.32 -13.28
CA GLN A 192 6.53 22.87 -13.51
C GLN A 192 6.47 24.36 -13.84
#